data_AF-A0A2M8KT94-F1
#
_entry.id   AF-A0A2M8KT94-F1
#
_cell.length_a   1.000
_cell.length_b   1.000
_cell.length_c   1.000
_cell.angle_alpha   90.00
_cell.angle_beta   90.00
_cell.angle_gamma   90.00
#
_symmetry.space_group_name_H-M   'P 1'
#
loop_
_entity.id
_entity.type
_entity.pdbx_description
1 polymer ?
#
loop_
_entity_poly.entity_id
_entity_poly.type
_entity_poly.pdbx_seq_one_letter_code
_entity_poly.pdbx_strand_id
1 'polypeptide(L)' 'MENKEIRGKVFTAGYQYLLAYKITVAIYDLTVQFTKNYIQRFSRTKDQMEQAARSGMQNIAEGYTQQG' A
#
# COMPACT_ATOMS: atom_id res chain seq x y z
N MET A 1 0.47 34.23 -35.10
CA MET A 1 1.47 33.62 -34.21
C MET A 1 0.73 32.65 -33.31
N GLU A 2 0.93 31.35 -33.57
CA GLU A 2 0.22 30.26 -32.90
C GLU A 2 0.85 30.02 -31.52
N ASN A 3 0.09 30.28 -30.46
CA ASN A 3 0.51 29.98 -29.09
C ASN A 3 0.46 28.46 -28.89
N LYS A 4 1.60 27.79 -29.02
CA LYS A 4 1.77 26.41 -28.57
C LYS A 4 1.75 26.41 -27.04
N GLU A 5 0.60 26.05 -26.46
CA GLU A 5 0.53 25.61 -25.06
C GLU A 5 1.53 24.47 -24.85
N ILE A 6 2.64 24.76 -24.18
CA ILE A 6 3.54 23.74 -23.66
C ILE A 6 2.79 23.12 -22.47
N ARG A 7 2.03 22.05 -22.72
CA ARG A 7 1.42 21.24 -21.67
C ARG A 7 2.53 20.51 -20.92
N GLY A 8 3.17 21.21 -19.98
CA GLY A 8 4.03 20.60 -18.98
C GLY A 8 3.20 19.64 -18.15
N LYS A 9 3.36 18.34 -18.36
CA LYS A 9 2.78 17.32 -17.49
C LYS A 9 3.39 17.50 -16.11
N VAL A 10 2.60 17.98 -15.15
CA VAL A 10 3.00 18.01 -13.74
C VAL A 10 3.02 16.56 -13.26
N PHE A 11 4.21 16.04 -12.97
CA PHE A 11 4.35 14.73 -12.33
C PHE A 11 4.15 14.91 -10.82
N THR A 12 2.99 14.50 -10.32
CA THR A 12 2.76 14.38 -8.88
C THR A 12 3.26 13.03 -8.38
N ALA A 13 3.98 13.02 -7.25
CA ALA A 13 4.47 11.80 -6.63
C ALA A 13 3.29 10.99 -6.05
N GLY A 14 3.17 9.72 -6.42
CA GLY A 14 2.11 8.83 -5.93
C GLY A 14 2.28 8.40 -4.48
N TYR A 15 1.23 7.78 -3.91
CA TYR A 15 1.24 7.26 -2.54
C TYR A 15 2.38 6.26 -2.26
N GLN A 16 2.94 5.61 -3.29
CA GLN A 16 4.06 4.66 -3.11
C GLN A 16 5.32 5.33 -2.54
N TYR A 17 5.43 6.66 -2.64
CA TYR A 17 6.56 7.42 -2.12
C TYR A 17 6.42 7.75 -0.63
N LEU A 18 5.22 7.59 -0.05
CA LEU A 18 4.98 7.84 1.37
C LEU A 18 5.76 6.85 2.23
N LEU A 19 6.46 7.37 3.26
CA LEU A 19 7.14 6.53 4.25
C LEU A 19 6.16 5.54 4.90
N ALA A 20 4.95 5.98 5.20
CA ALA A 20 3.90 5.14 5.75
C ALA A 20 3.58 3.94 4.84
N TYR A 21 3.48 4.14 3.53
CA TYR A 21 3.24 3.05 2.57
C TYR A 21 4.41 2.06 2.53
N LYS A 22 5.65 2.56 2.54
CA LYS A 22 6.83 1.68 2.52
C LYS A 22 6.92 0.82 3.79
N ILE A 23 6.53 1.38 4.94
CA ILE A 23 6.48 0.65 6.21
C ILE A 23 5.39 -0.45 6.16
N THR A 24 4.21 -0.18 5.59
CA THR A 24 3.14 -1.19 5.52
C THR A 24 3.51 -2.39 4.64
N VAL A 25 4.30 -2.19 3.59
CA VAL A 25 4.87 -3.30 2.80
C VAL A 25 5.74 -4.21 3.68
N ALA A 26 6.67 -3.63 4.43
CA ALA A 26 7.53 -4.40 5.33
C ALA A 26 6.72 -5.14 6.42
N ILE A 27 5.70 -4.48 7.00
CA ILE A 27 4.80 -5.11 7.98
C ILE A 27 4.08 -6.31 7.36
N TYR A 28 3.60 -6.20 6.12
CA TYR A 28 2.95 -7.31 5.42
C TYR A 28 3.90 -8.49 5.22
N ASP A 29 5.09 -8.25 4.70
CA ASP A 29 6.08 -9.31 4.46
C ASP A 29 6.48 -10.03 5.74
N LEU A 30 6.72 -9.28 6.82
CA LEU A 30 7.02 -9.83 8.14
C LEU A 30 5.84 -10.61 8.72
N THR A 31 4.61 -10.12 8.54
CA THR A 31 3.40 -10.81 9.01
C THR A 31 3.23 -12.15 8.30
N VAL A 32 3.38 -12.21 6.98
CA VAL A 32 3.28 -13.47 6.21
C VAL A 32 4.35 -14.47 6.64
N GLN A 33 5.59 -14.00 6.85
CA GLN A 33 6.67 -14.87 7.35
C GLN A 33 6.38 -15.39 8.76
N PHE A 34 5.91 -14.51 9.66
CA PHE A 34 5.54 -14.89 11.01
C PHE A 34 4.41 -15.92 11.03
N THR A 35 3.29 -15.65 10.34
CA THR A 35 2.13 -16.56 10.36
C THR A 35 2.44 -17.89 9.68
N LYS A 36 3.35 -17.92 8.69
CA LYS A 36 3.81 -19.17 8.06
C LYS A 36 4.58 -20.06 9.04
N ASN A 37 5.41 -19.47 9.91
CA ASN A 37 6.32 -20.21 10.78
C ASN A 37 5.70 -20.55 12.15
N TYR A 38 4.79 -19.72 12.65
CA TYR A 38 4.35 -19.78 14.05
C TYR A 38 2.85 -19.97 14.24
N ILE A 39 2.05 -19.89 13.18
CA ILE A 39 0.58 -20.01 13.27
C ILE A 39 0.13 -21.22 12.44
N GLN A 40 -0.85 -21.96 12.95
CA GLN A 40 -1.40 -23.12 12.26
C GLN A 40 -1.91 -22.72 10.86
N ARG A 41 -1.48 -23.47 9.85
CA ARG A 41 -1.65 -23.16 8.41
C ARG A 41 -3.08 -22.86 7.97
N PHE A 42 -4.07 -23.50 8.59
CA PHE A 42 -5.49 -23.34 8.24
C PHE A 42 -6.30 -22.67 9.36
N SER A 43 -5.61 -21.95 10.25
CA SER A 43 -6.30 -21.22 11.31
C SER A 43 -6.90 -19.93 10.77
N ARG A 44 -8.10 -19.61 11.26
CA ARG A 44 -8.73 -18.30 11.07
C ARG A 44 -7.83 -17.15 11.53
N THR A 45 -7.02 -17.38 12.57
CA THR A 45 -6.07 -16.39 13.09
C THR A 45 -5.02 -16.00 12.03
N LYS A 46 -4.46 -16.97 11.30
CA LYS A 46 -3.52 -16.68 10.20
C LYS A 46 -4.18 -15.80 9.13
N ASP A 47 -5.38 -16.19 8.69
CA ASP A 47 -6.09 -15.46 7.65
C ASP A 47 -6.40 -14.02 8.08
N GLN A 48 -6.83 -13.83 9.33
CA GLN A 48 -7.12 -12.51 9.89
C GLN A 48 -5.86 -11.62 9.96
N MET A 49 -4.73 -12.17 10.40
CA MET A 49 -3.47 -11.43 10.46
C MET A 49 -3.00 -10.99 9.07
N GLU A 50 -3.02 -11.90 8.09
CA GLU A 50 -2.59 -11.59 6.73
C GLU A 50 -3.53 -10.58 6.05
N GLN A 51 -4.84 -10.68 6.28
CA GLN A 51 -5.82 -9.71 5.78
C GLN A 51 -5.64 -8.33 6.41
N ALA A 52 -5.46 -8.25 7.72
CA ALA A 52 -5.24 -6.99 8.42
C ALA A 52 -3.97 -6.28 7.93
N ALA A 53 -2.87 -7.02 7.76
CA ALA A 53 -1.63 -6.46 7.24
C ALA A 53 -1.78 -5.99 5.78
N ARG A 54 -2.55 -6.72 4.95
CA ARG A 54 -2.83 -6.31 3.57
C ARG A 54 -3.66 -5.03 3.49
N SER A 55 -4.67 -4.90 4.36
CA SER A 55 -5.55 -3.71 4.40
C SER A 55 -4.76 -2.42 4.66
N GLY A 56 -3.66 -2.46 5.42
CA GLY A 56 -2.83 -1.27 5.68
C GLY A 56 -2.31 -0.58 4.41
N MET A 57 -1.95 -1.35 3.37
CA MET A 57 -1.53 -0.77 2.08
C MET A 57 -2.71 -0.22 1.28
N GLN A 58 -3.86 -0.92 1.30
CA GLN A 58 -5.07 -0.52 0.59
C GLN A 58 -5.64 0.79 1.14
N ASN A 59 -5.72 0.93 2.47
CA ASN A 59 -6.23 2.14 3.11
C ASN A 59 -5.43 3.39 2.71
N ILE A 60 -4.10 3.28 2.56
CA ILE A 60 -3.25 4.40 2.13
C ILE A 60 -3.49 4.74 0.65
N ALA A 61 -3.58 3.73 -0.20
CA ALA A 61 -3.86 3.93 -1.62
C ALA A 61 -5.24 4.59 -1.83
N GLU A 62 -6.27 4.07 -1.15
CA GLU A 62 -7.64 4.59 -1.19
C GLU A 62 -7.71 6.02 -0.64
N GLY A 63 -7.06 6.29 0.49
CA GLY A 63 -7.00 7.63 1.08
C GLY A 63 -6.32 8.66 0.18
N TYR A 64 -5.24 8.28 -0.51
CA TYR A 64 -4.57 9.14 -1.49
C TYR A 64 -5.47 9.45 -2.69
N THR A 65 -6.22 8.46 -3.18
CA THR A 65 -7.14 8.64 -4.32
C THR A 65 -8.41 9.42 -3.96
N GLN A 66 -8.82 9.45 -2.69
CA GLN A 66 -10.02 10.17 -2.24
C GLN A 66 -9.82 11.68 -2.09
N GLN A 67 -8.58 12.19 -2.13
CA GLN A 67 -8.29 13.63 -2.12
C GLN A 67 -8.26 14.28 -3.52
N GLY A 68 -8.82 13.62 -4.54
CA GLY A 68 -8.91 14.13 -5.92
C GLY A 68 -10.31 14.56 -6.31
#